data_AF-A0AA88YAG6-F1
#
_entry.id   AF-A0AA88YAG6-F1
#
_cell.length_a   1.000
_cell.length_b   1.000
_cell.length_c   1.000
_cell.angle_alpha   90.00
_cell.angle_beta   90.00
_cell.angle_gamma   90.00
#
_symmetry.space_group_name_H-M   'P 1'
#
loop_
_entity.id
_entity.type
_entity.pdbx_description
1 polymer ?
#
loop_
_entity_poly.entity_id
_entity_poly.type
_entity_poly.pdbx_seq_one_letter_code
_entity_poly.pdbx_strand_id
1 'polypeptide(L)'
;MTKIGRVTGFRALVAVGNGNGVGGYGLANSVDSNQAIHVAKLRAFNRLYFVERYNGHTRFGVVGSLVIKDLCYLLGIKDIYVKTEGARKNYRHVVRGFFEGLLDQETHQQLADRTNLYVVEVRDDRGNFPVVVASPSGDEVREALQGDEDEWLNVDSMYSGGKIKLKTKRKVPMYELNNYPSWKRRCQAVEKRRGQFEARWERYASGLEPSEEELKERFVPKPKNN
;
A
#
# COMPACT_ATOMS: atom_id res chain seq x y z
N MET A 1 -33.10 18.13 7.02
CA MET A 1 -34.56 18.02 7.26
C MET A 1 -35.20 19.20 6.57
N THR A 2 -36.15 18.99 5.68
CA THR A 2 -36.88 20.11 5.04
C THR A 2 -38.13 20.42 5.86
N LYS A 3 -38.81 21.54 5.55
CA LYS A 3 -40.11 21.86 6.17
C LYS A 3 -41.16 20.75 5.98
N ILE A 4 -41.01 19.92 4.95
CA ILE A 4 -41.89 18.78 4.61
C ILE A 4 -41.43 17.47 5.30
N GLY A 5 -40.25 17.46 5.94
CA GLY A 5 -39.67 16.31 6.63
C GLY A 5 -38.43 15.73 5.95
N ARG A 6 -38.28 14.40 6.05
CA ARG A 6 -37.12 13.67 5.51
C ARG A 6 -37.30 13.42 4.02
N VAL A 7 -36.47 14.07 3.21
CA VAL A 7 -36.40 13.83 1.77
C VAL A 7 -35.36 12.74 1.50
N THR A 8 -35.75 11.70 0.78
CA THR A 8 -34.83 10.66 0.30
C THR A 8 -34.11 11.14 -0.95
N GLY A 9 -32.81 10.93 -1.01
CA GLY A 9 -32.01 11.21 -2.20
C GLY A 9 -31.08 10.04 -2.49
N PHE A 10 -30.85 9.81 -3.77
CA PHE A 10 -29.90 8.82 -4.26
C PHE A 10 -28.57 9.48 -4.58
N ARG A 11 -27.50 8.72 -4.39
CA ARG A 11 -26.15 9.10 -4.77
C ARG A 11 -25.55 8.02 -5.65
N ALA A 12 -25.10 8.41 -6.84
CA ALA A 12 -24.44 7.52 -7.78
C ALA A 12 -22.96 7.90 -7.92
N LEU A 13 -22.10 6.88 -7.91
CA LEU A 13 -20.69 6.95 -8.32
C LEU A 13 -20.57 6.12 -9.59
N VAL A 14 -20.13 6.75 -10.68
CA VAL A 14 -20.03 6.14 -12.00
C VAL A 14 -18.61 6.34 -12.51
N ALA A 15 -18.03 5.30 -13.10
CA ALA A 15 -16.78 5.37 -13.83
C ALA A 15 -17.03 5.08 -15.32
N VAL A 16 -16.23 5.69 -16.19
CA VAL A 16 -16.25 5.51 -17.64
C VAL A 16 -14.82 5.31 -18.13
N GLY A 17 -14.63 4.57 -19.21
CA GLY A 17 -13.32 4.39 -19.82
C GLY A 17 -13.42 3.75 -21.20
N ASN A 18 -12.37 3.93 -22.00
CA ASN A 18 -12.30 3.45 -23.38
C ASN A 18 -11.48 2.16 -23.54
N GLY A 19 -10.97 1.57 -22.46
CA GLY A 19 -10.10 0.39 -22.49
C GLY A 19 -8.68 0.67 -22.98
N ASN A 20 -8.33 1.92 -23.25
CA ASN A 20 -7.06 2.34 -23.86
C ASN A 20 -6.31 3.38 -23.01
N GLY A 21 -6.40 3.26 -21.68
CA GLY A 21 -5.73 4.15 -20.74
C GLY A 21 -6.48 5.46 -20.49
N VAL A 22 -7.59 5.75 -21.17
CA VAL A 22 -8.39 6.95 -20.88
C VAL A 22 -9.64 6.55 -20.10
N GLY A 23 -9.83 7.18 -18.94
CA GLY A 23 -11.01 6.96 -18.13
C GLY A 23 -11.24 8.05 -17.12
N GLY A 24 -12.45 8.10 -16.57
CA GLY A 24 -12.86 9.13 -15.64
C GLY A 24 -13.92 8.62 -14.69
N TYR A 25 -14.16 9.37 -13.62
CA TYR A 25 -15.21 9.04 -12.67
C TYR A 25 -16.00 10.28 -12.24
N GLY A 26 -17.25 10.05 -11.87
CA GLY A 26 -18.19 11.10 -11.52
C GLY A 26 -19.08 10.68 -10.37
N LEU A 27 -19.35 11.63 -9.48
CA LEU A 27 -20.28 11.47 -8.37
C LEU A 27 -21.41 12.48 -8.54
N ALA A 28 -22.65 12.05 -8.35
CA ALA A 28 -23.81 12.93 -8.32
C ALA A 28 -24.85 12.48 -7.30
N ASN A 29 -25.66 13.44 -6.85
CA ASN A 29 -26.82 13.22 -6.00
C ASN A 29 -28.06 13.74 -6.72
N SER A 30 -29.18 13.04 -6.61
CA SER A 30 -30.49 13.53 -7.05
C SER A 30 -31.60 12.90 -6.20
N VAL A 31 -32.83 13.41 -6.32
CA VAL A 31 -34.02 12.77 -5.74
C VAL A 31 -34.37 11.50 -6.53
N ASP A 32 -34.14 11.50 -7.84
CA ASP A 32 -34.35 10.35 -8.72
C ASP A 32 -33.06 9.60 -9.00
N SER A 33 -33.12 8.26 -8.97
CA SER A 33 -31.97 7.38 -9.21
C SER A 33 -31.40 7.53 -10.63
N ASN A 34 -32.26 7.51 -11.65
CA ASN A 34 -31.87 7.63 -13.06
C ASN A 34 -31.19 8.98 -13.34
N GLN A 35 -31.71 10.07 -12.77
CA GLN A 35 -31.09 11.38 -12.90
C GLN A 35 -29.73 11.43 -12.20
N ALA A 36 -29.60 10.84 -11.01
CA ALA A 36 -28.31 10.77 -10.32
C ALA A 36 -27.25 10.04 -11.17
N ILE A 37 -27.61 8.91 -11.80
CA ILE A 37 -26.71 8.17 -12.70
C ILE A 37 -26.37 9.00 -13.93
N HIS A 38 -27.35 9.62 -14.57
CA HIS A 38 -27.14 10.43 -15.77
C HIS A 38 -26.19 11.60 -15.51
N VAL A 39 -26.40 12.36 -14.42
CA VAL A 39 -25.53 13.46 -14.03
C VAL A 39 -24.14 12.97 -13.64
N ALA A 40 -24.03 11.83 -12.95
CA ALA A 40 -22.73 11.23 -12.62
C ALA A 40 -21.96 10.83 -13.88
N LYS A 41 -22.63 10.25 -14.87
CA LYS A 41 -22.06 9.89 -16.17
C LYS A 41 -21.52 11.12 -16.90
N LEU A 42 -22.31 12.19 -17.04
CA LEU A 42 -21.86 13.44 -17.67
C LEU A 42 -20.63 14.03 -16.96
N ARG A 43 -20.62 14.00 -15.62
CA ARG A 43 -19.46 14.45 -14.81
C ARG A 43 -18.22 13.59 -15.01
N ALA A 44 -18.38 12.30 -15.31
CA ALA A 44 -17.27 11.40 -15.59
C ALA A 44 -16.68 11.67 -17.00
N PHE A 45 -17.53 11.92 -18.00
CA PHE A 45 -17.07 12.30 -19.34
C PHE A 45 -16.32 13.63 -19.39
N ASN A 46 -16.72 14.60 -18.57
CA ASN A 46 -16.05 15.90 -18.54
C ASN A 46 -14.70 15.87 -17.79
N ARG A 47 -14.39 14.80 -17.06
CA ARG A 47 -13.17 14.65 -16.26
C ARG A 47 -12.52 13.31 -16.54
N LEU A 48 -11.87 13.26 -17.70
CA LEU A 48 -11.08 12.11 -18.13
C LEU A 48 -9.62 12.31 -17.73
N TYR A 49 -9.01 11.19 -17.34
CA TYR A 49 -7.63 11.04 -16.99
C TYR A 49 -6.99 10.11 -18.01
N PHE A 50 -5.78 10.46 -18.44
CA PHE A 50 -4.94 9.58 -19.22
C PHE A 50 -3.98 8.86 -18.27
N VAL A 51 -4.05 7.54 -18.28
CA VAL A 51 -3.20 6.64 -17.51
C VAL A 51 -2.26 5.95 -18.50
N GLU A 52 -0.98 6.21 -18.35
CA GLU A 52 0.07 5.54 -19.10
C GLU A 52 0.19 4.08 -18.65
N ARG A 53 0.50 3.20 -19.59
CA ARG A 53 0.56 1.76 -19.38
C ARG A 53 1.87 1.24 -19.96
N TYR A 54 2.64 0.53 -19.15
CA TYR A 54 3.86 -0.13 -19.60
C TYR A 54 3.54 -1.49 -20.26
N ASN A 55 4.07 -1.75 -21.45
CA ASN A 55 4.04 -3.04 -22.18
C ASN A 55 2.66 -3.70 -22.42
N GLY A 56 1.56 -2.97 -22.24
CA GLY A 56 0.21 -3.36 -22.68
C GLY A 56 -0.40 -4.63 -22.06
N HIS A 57 0.35 -5.37 -21.22
CA HIS A 57 -0.03 -6.56 -20.45
C HIS A 57 1.18 -7.33 -19.89
N THR A 58 0.92 -8.10 -18.85
CA THR A 58 1.77 -9.11 -18.20
C THR A 58 0.93 -10.39 -17.98
N ARG A 59 1.47 -11.40 -17.27
CA ARG A 59 0.89 -12.76 -17.18
C ARG A 59 -0.08 -12.97 -16.00
N PHE A 60 -0.13 -12.05 -15.03
CA PHE A 60 -0.63 -12.33 -13.67
C PHE A 60 -2.10 -11.94 -13.45
N GLY A 61 -2.65 -11.07 -14.29
CA GLY A 61 -4.01 -10.56 -14.20
C GLY A 61 -4.20 -9.49 -13.11
N VAL A 62 -5.46 -9.07 -12.93
CA VAL A 62 -5.84 -8.06 -11.92
C VAL A 62 -6.23 -8.73 -10.60
N VAL A 63 -5.46 -8.46 -9.56
CA VAL A 63 -5.74 -8.90 -8.18
C VAL A 63 -6.07 -7.68 -7.33
N GLY A 64 -7.29 -7.60 -6.82
CA GLY A 64 -7.72 -6.48 -6.01
C GLY A 64 -9.18 -6.53 -5.62
N SER A 65 -9.68 -5.43 -5.05
CA SER A 65 -11.11 -5.27 -4.75
C SER A 65 -11.92 -5.22 -6.04
N LEU A 66 -13.20 -5.63 -5.98
CA LEU A 66 -14.09 -5.67 -7.15
C LEU A 66 -14.16 -4.32 -7.88
N VAL A 67 -14.31 -3.22 -7.13
CA VAL A 67 -14.34 -1.85 -7.69
C VAL A 67 -13.08 -1.54 -8.49
N ILE A 68 -11.91 -1.97 -8.02
CA ILE A 68 -10.65 -1.73 -8.71
C ILE A 68 -10.54 -2.61 -9.95
N LYS A 69 -11.02 -3.86 -9.90
CA LYS A 69 -11.08 -4.72 -11.08
C LYS A 69 -11.92 -4.10 -12.20
N ASP A 70 -13.08 -3.54 -11.87
CA ASP A 70 -13.94 -2.85 -12.84
C ASP A 70 -13.28 -1.60 -13.42
N LEU A 71 -12.58 -0.82 -12.58
CA LEU A 71 -11.80 0.33 -13.04
C LEU A 71 -10.65 -0.07 -13.97
N CYS A 72 -9.90 -1.10 -13.62
CA CYS A 72 -8.83 -1.64 -14.45
C CYS A 72 -9.36 -2.11 -15.80
N TYR A 73 -10.52 -2.76 -15.82
CA TYR A 73 -11.20 -3.13 -17.07
C TYR A 73 -11.52 -1.91 -17.93
N LEU A 74 -12.12 -0.86 -17.35
CA LEU A 74 -12.44 0.38 -18.06
C LEU A 74 -11.21 1.13 -18.57
N LEU A 75 -10.10 1.11 -17.84
CA LEU A 75 -8.83 1.72 -18.24
C LEU A 75 -8.03 0.83 -19.20
N GLY A 76 -8.35 -0.47 -19.29
CA GLY A 76 -7.56 -1.44 -20.04
C GLY A 76 -6.21 -1.76 -19.40
N ILE A 77 -6.18 -1.78 -18.06
CA ILE A 77 -5.06 -2.31 -17.28
C ILE A 77 -5.35 -3.80 -17.07
N LYS A 78 -4.49 -4.65 -17.60
CA LYS A 78 -4.69 -6.11 -17.53
C LYS A 78 -4.02 -6.75 -16.32
N ASP A 79 -2.98 -6.11 -15.78
CA ASP A 79 -2.12 -6.69 -14.75
C ASP A 79 -1.80 -5.67 -13.68
N ILE A 80 -2.32 -5.91 -12.47
CA ILE A 80 -2.01 -5.10 -11.30
C ILE A 80 -2.39 -5.85 -10.03
N TYR A 81 -1.55 -5.74 -9.00
CA TYR A 81 -1.88 -6.18 -7.65
C TYR A 81 -2.17 -4.96 -6.79
N VAL A 82 -3.39 -4.87 -6.25
CA VAL A 82 -3.80 -3.76 -5.40
C VAL A 82 -4.39 -4.27 -4.09
N LYS A 83 -3.77 -3.85 -2.98
CA LYS A 83 -4.29 -4.06 -1.64
C LYS A 83 -4.87 -2.76 -1.08
N THR A 84 -6.17 -2.76 -0.79
CA THR A 84 -6.82 -1.63 -0.12
C THR A 84 -6.76 -1.79 1.40
N GLU A 85 -6.19 -0.80 2.09
CA GLU A 85 -6.14 -0.75 3.55
C GLU A 85 -7.01 0.38 4.14
N GLY A 86 -7.27 0.31 5.45
CA GLY A 86 -8.10 1.30 6.14
C GLY A 86 -9.59 1.23 5.79
N ALA A 87 -10.18 2.35 5.38
CA ALA A 87 -11.63 2.51 5.18
C ALA A 87 -12.14 1.93 3.84
N ARG A 88 -12.05 0.60 3.69
CA ARG A 88 -12.34 -0.15 2.45
C ARG A 88 -13.76 0.01 1.90
N LYS A 89 -14.75 0.29 2.75
CA LYS A 89 -16.15 0.46 2.36
C LYS A 89 -16.44 1.82 1.72
N ASN A 90 -15.52 2.78 1.82
CA ASN A 90 -15.73 4.10 1.25
C ASN A 90 -15.22 4.17 -0.19
N TYR A 91 -16.05 3.69 -1.12
CA TYR A 91 -15.69 3.58 -2.53
C TYR A 91 -15.29 4.91 -3.17
N ARG A 92 -15.83 6.05 -2.71
CA ARG A 92 -15.43 7.37 -3.23
C ARG A 92 -13.93 7.60 -3.06
N HIS A 93 -13.39 7.29 -1.88
CA HIS A 93 -11.97 7.51 -1.61
C HIS A 93 -11.11 6.40 -2.21
N VAL A 94 -11.62 5.17 -2.29
CA VAL A 94 -10.92 4.10 -3.01
C VAL A 94 -10.72 4.47 -4.48
N VAL A 95 -11.78 4.92 -5.16
CA VAL A 95 -11.70 5.35 -6.58
C VAL A 95 -10.79 6.57 -6.70
N ARG A 96 -10.96 7.59 -5.87
CA ARG A 96 -10.14 8.80 -5.91
C ARG A 96 -8.65 8.50 -5.72
N GLY A 97 -8.29 7.75 -4.67
CA GLY A 97 -6.90 7.41 -4.38
C GLY A 97 -6.29 6.51 -5.44
N PHE A 98 -7.10 5.65 -6.08
CA PHE A 98 -6.64 4.85 -7.21
C PHE A 98 -6.26 5.72 -8.42
N PHE A 99 -7.11 6.69 -8.79
CA PHE A 99 -6.78 7.62 -9.88
C PHE A 99 -5.61 8.55 -9.52
N GLU A 100 -5.55 9.09 -8.30
CA GLU A 100 -4.42 9.91 -7.85
C GLU A 100 -3.11 9.12 -7.94
N GLY A 101 -3.06 7.88 -7.41
CA GLY A 101 -1.86 7.05 -7.48
C GLY A 101 -1.45 6.63 -8.89
N LEU A 102 -2.39 6.51 -9.83
CA LEU A 102 -2.08 6.26 -11.24
C LEU A 102 -1.59 7.50 -11.99
N LEU A 103 -2.00 8.70 -11.57
CA LEU A 103 -1.57 9.95 -12.20
C LEU A 103 -0.20 10.40 -11.72
N ASP A 104 0.14 10.08 -10.46
CA ASP A 104 1.43 10.40 -9.85
C ASP A 104 2.57 9.48 -10.36
N GLN A 105 2.31 8.58 -11.31
CA GLN A 105 3.32 7.68 -11.85
C GLN A 105 4.35 8.45 -12.71
N GLU A 106 5.63 8.13 -12.54
CA GLU A 106 6.70 8.60 -13.42
C GLU A 106 6.96 7.58 -14.54
N THR A 107 7.10 8.04 -15.78
CA THR A 107 7.54 7.18 -16.89
C THR A 107 9.02 6.88 -16.80
N HIS A 108 9.45 5.78 -17.41
CA HIS A 108 10.87 5.47 -17.56
C HIS A 108 11.63 6.60 -18.27
N GLN A 109 10.99 7.28 -19.21
CA GLN A 109 11.59 8.41 -19.91
C GLN A 109 11.79 9.62 -18.98
N GLN A 110 10.74 10.01 -18.25
CA GLN A 110 10.82 11.10 -17.26
C GLN A 110 11.87 10.81 -16.18
N LEU A 111 11.98 9.54 -15.74
CA LEU A 111 13.01 9.12 -14.80
C LEU A 111 14.42 9.25 -15.37
N ALA A 112 14.63 8.80 -16.62
CA ALA A 112 15.91 8.91 -17.32
C ALA A 112 16.32 10.38 -17.51
N ASP A 113 15.39 11.23 -17.96
CA ASP A 113 15.63 12.65 -18.17
C ASP A 113 15.87 13.42 -16.85
N ARG A 114 15.21 13.04 -15.75
CA ARG A 114 15.42 13.67 -14.44
C ARG A 114 16.80 13.33 -13.86
N THR A 115 17.26 12.10 -14.07
CA THR A 115 18.49 11.58 -13.47
C THR A 115 19.70 11.68 -14.39
N ASN A 116 19.50 11.94 -15.68
CA ASN A 116 20.51 11.91 -16.75
C ASN A 116 21.25 10.56 -16.81
N LEU A 117 20.50 9.46 -16.71
CA LEU A 117 21.02 8.10 -16.69
C LEU A 117 20.15 7.16 -17.53
N TYR A 118 20.75 6.05 -17.96
CA TYR A 118 20.02 4.98 -18.63
C TYR A 118 19.16 4.19 -17.64
N VAL A 119 17.90 3.95 -18.01
CA VAL A 119 17.00 3.06 -17.27
C VAL A 119 17.06 1.69 -17.92
N VAL A 120 17.48 0.71 -17.13
CA VAL A 120 17.73 -0.67 -17.59
C VAL A 120 16.76 -1.62 -16.88
N GLU A 121 16.04 -2.42 -17.65
CA GLU A 121 15.22 -3.53 -17.14
C GLU A 121 16.09 -4.80 -17.05
N VAL A 122 16.14 -5.38 -15.86
CA VAL A 122 16.78 -6.68 -15.60
C VAL A 122 15.68 -7.67 -15.26
N ARG A 123 15.64 -8.81 -15.98
CA ARG A 123 14.63 -9.85 -15.79
C ARG A 123 15.26 -11.22 -15.61
N ASP A 124 14.77 -11.94 -14.61
CA ASP A 124 15.12 -13.34 -14.34
C ASP A 124 14.76 -14.24 -15.53
N ASP A 125 13.60 -13.99 -16.17
CA ASP A 125 13.14 -14.72 -17.36
C ASP A 125 14.15 -14.67 -18.53
N ARG A 126 14.95 -13.59 -18.60
CA ARG A 126 15.95 -13.36 -19.66
C ARG A 126 17.36 -13.65 -19.20
N GLY A 127 17.53 -14.41 -18.11
CA GLY A 127 18.84 -14.73 -17.55
C GLY A 127 19.59 -13.50 -17.03
N ASN A 128 18.87 -12.51 -16.50
CA ASN A 128 19.40 -11.24 -15.97
C ASN A 128 20.14 -10.39 -17.00
N PHE A 129 19.82 -10.56 -18.29
CA PHE A 129 20.40 -9.72 -19.35
C PHE A 129 19.85 -8.28 -19.26
N PRO A 130 20.72 -7.25 -19.23
CA PRO A 130 20.29 -5.86 -19.12
C PRO A 130 19.70 -5.36 -20.45
N VAL A 131 18.46 -4.86 -20.42
CA VAL A 131 17.82 -4.22 -21.58
C VAL A 131 17.55 -2.75 -21.28
N VAL A 132 18.10 -1.86 -22.11
CA VAL A 132 17.85 -0.42 -21.99
C VAL A 132 16.40 -0.13 -22.38
N VAL A 133 15.61 0.41 -21.45
CA VAL A 133 14.20 0.77 -21.65
C VAL A 133 14.05 2.24 -22.03
N ALA A 134 14.84 3.11 -21.39
CA ALA A 134 14.85 4.53 -21.68
C ALA A 134 16.27 5.07 -21.62
N SER A 135 16.57 6.00 -22.53
CA SER A 135 17.80 6.78 -22.55
C SER A 135 17.46 8.24 -22.26
N PRO A 136 18.34 8.98 -21.56
CA PRO A 136 18.13 10.40 -21.36
C PRO A 136 18.13 11.11 -22.71
N SER A 137 17.25 12.10 -22.86
CA SER A 137 17.14 12.88 -24.09
C SER A 137 18.28 13.88 -24.27
N GLY A 138 18.97 14.23 -23.18
CA GLY A 138 20.12 15.14 -23.20
C GLY A 138 21.43 14.46 -23.58
N ASP A 139 22.38 15.24 -24.10
CA ASP A 139 23.70 14.75 -24.53
C ASP A 139 24.59 14.35 -23.35
N GLU A 140 24.33 14.88 -22.15
CA GLU A 140 25.11 14.61 -20.95
C GLU A 140 24.52 13.42 -20.19
N VAL A 141 25.24 12.30 -20.22
CA VAL A 141 24.98 11.15 -19.36
C VAL A 141 25.91 11.21 -18.15
N ARG A 142 25.34 11.08 -16.95
CA ARG A 142 26.14 11.02 -15.72
C ARG A 142 26.86 9.67 -15.62
N GLU A 143 28.07 9.65 -15.07
CA GLU A 143 28.83 8.40 -14.86
C GLU A 143 28.29 7.59 -13.68
N ALA A 144 27.76 8.24 -12.65
CA ALA A 144 27.24 7.57 -11.45
C ALA A 144 26.08 8.33 -10.80
N LEU A 145 25.20 7.60 -10.10
CA LEU A 145 24.21 8.16 -9.20
C LEU A 145 24.93 8.76 -7.98
N GLN A 146 24.66 10.03 -7.67
CA GLN A 146 25.02 10.65 -6.39
C GLN A 146 23.81 10.63 -5.45
N GLY A 147 23.96 10.02 -4.28
CA GLY A 147 22.96 9.97 -3.19
C GLY A 147 23.07 8.68 -2.37
N ASP A 148 22.60 8.70 -1.13
CA ASP A 148 22.49 7.50 -0.29
C ASP A 148 21.35 6.61 -0.81
N GLU A 149 21.58 5.30 -0.96
CA GLU A 149 20.57 4.33 -1.47
C GLU A 149 19.24 4.39 -0.68
N ASP A 150 19.32 4.75 0.60
CA ASP A 150 18.20 4.78 1.54
C ASP A 150 17.18 5.91 1.28
N GLU A 151 17.55 7.02 0.63
CA GLU A 151 16.62 8.13 0.35
C GLU A 151 15.62 7.78 -0.77
N TRP A 152 16.04 6.96 -1.74
CA TRP A 152 15.27 6.61 -2.93
C TRP A 152 14.18 5.57 -2.66
N LEU A 153 14.38 4.70 -1.66
CA LEU A 153 13.45 3.64 -1.27
C LEU A 153 12.40 4.11 -0.27
N ASN A 154 12.39 5.38 0.15
CA ASN A 154 11.39 5.89 1.07
C ASN A 154 10.04 6.12 0.35
N VAL A 155 9.33 5.01 0.15
CA VAL A 155 7.98 4.92 -0.44
C VAL A 155 7.02 5.92 0.20
N ASP A 156 7.15 6.18 1.50
CA ASP A 156 6.27 7.09 2.24
C ASP A 156 6.50 8.56 1.85
N SER A 157 7.72 8.92 1.46
CA SER A 157 8.09 10.27 1.02
C SER A 157 7.62 10.55 -0.41
N MET A 158 7.81 9.60 -1.35
CA MET A 158 7.42 9.73 -2.76
C MET A 158 5.92 9.99 -2.91
N TYR A 159 5.07 9.12 -2.36
CA TYR A 159 3.61 9.24 -2.55
C TYR A 159 2.96 10.31 -1.66
N SER A 160 3.65 10.79 -0.63
CA SER A 160 3.09 11.85 0.23
C SER A 160 3.45 13.25 -0.24
N GLY A 161 4.27 13.40 -1.29
CA GLY A 161 4.75 14.70 -1.78
C GLY A 161 5.44 15.49 -0.68
N GLY A 162 6.27 14.83 0.14
CA GLY A 162 6.94 15.42 1.30
C GLY A 162 6.04 15.67 2.52
N LYS A 163 4.76 15.27 2.50
CA LYS A 163 3.87 15.39 3.66
C LYS A 163 4.14 14.26 4.66
N ILE A 164 4.50 14.62 5.88
CA ILE A 164 4.69 13.64 6.95
C ILE A 164 3.31 13.08 7.33
N LYS A 165 3.12 11.76 7.23
CA LYS A 165 1.91 11.11 7.75
C LYS A 165 1.75 11.44 9.23
N LEU A 166 0.59 11.96 9.60
CA LEU A 166 0.28 12.22 11.01
C LEU A 166 0.25 10.89 11.77
N LYS A 167 1.31 10.64 12.56
CA LYS A 167 1.32 9.55 13.53
C LYS A 167 0.42 9.96 14.69
N THR A 168 -0.86 9.54 14.64
CA THR A 168 -1.76 9.74 15.79
C THR A 168 -1.18 9.03 17.00
N LYS A 169 -1.14 9.71 18.15
CA LYS A 169 -0.73 9.07 19.41
C LYS A 169 -1.58 7.82 19.63
N ARG A 170 -0.94 6.73 20.07
CA ARG A 170 -1.66 5.49 20.43
C ARG A 170 -2.81 5.84 21.36
N LYS A 171 -4.02 5.37 21.05
CA LYS A 171 -5.16 5.54 21.96
C LYS A 171 -4.86 4.77 23.24
N VAL A 172 -4.52 5.51 24.28
CA VAL A 172 -4.18 4.96 25.58
C VAL A 172 -5.49 4.55 26.26
N PRO A 173 -5.64 3.30 26.71
CA PRO A 173 -6.83 2.89 27.45
C PRO A 173 -6.97 3.71 28.75
N MET A 174 -8.21 3.92 29.20
CA MET A 174 -8.53 4.81 30.33
C MET A 174 -7.71 4.50 31.59
N TYR A 175 -7.45 3.21 31.86
CA TYR A 175 -6.72 2.78 33.05
C TYR A 175 -5.23 3.13 33.04
N GLU A 176 -4.64 3.29 31.85
CA GLU A 176 -3.25 3.72 31.66
C GLU A 176 -3.19 5.25 31.70
N LEU A 177 -4.20 5.96 31.16
CA LEU A 177 -4.31 7.41 31.23
C LEU A 177 -4.50 7.93 32.66
N ASN A 178 -5.39 7.28 33.44
CA ASN A 178 -5.68 7.64 34.84
C ASN A 178 -4.70 7.02 35.84
N ASN A 179 -3.69 6.29 35.36
CA ASN A 179 -2.63 5.68 36.17
C ASN A 179 -3.16 4.79 37.32
N TYR A 180 -4.15 3.93 37.04
CA TYR A 180 -4.77 3.12 38.09
C TYR A 180 -3.76 2.18 38.77
N PRO A 181 -3.85 1.96 40.10
CA PRO A 181 -2.94 1.07 40.83
C PRO A 181 -2.92 -0.38 40.30
N SER A 182 -4.06 -0.87 39.79
CA SER A 182 -4.16 -2.19 39.16
C SER A 182 -3.34 -2.30 37.87
N TRP A 183 -3.31 -1.23 37.08
CA TRP A 183 -2.52 -1.15 35.86
C TRP A 183 -1.02 -1.13 36.17
N LYS A 184 -0.57 -0.35 37.16
CA LYS A 184 0.83 -0.35 37.62
C LYS A 184 1.30 -1.74 38.03
N ARG A 185 0.51 -2.46 38.83
CA ARG A 185 0.82 -3.84 39.26
C ARG A 185 0.94 -4.78 38.06
N ARG A 186 0.05 -4.65 37.09
CA ARG A 186 0.11 -5.42 35.83
C ARG A 186 1.37 -5.09 35.03
N CYS A 187 1.70 -3.81 34.85
CA CYS A 187 2.92 -3.39 34.16
C CYS A 187 4.16 -3.97 34.83
N GLN A 188 4.29 -3.86 36.15
CA GLN A 188 5.41 -4.46 36.90
C GLN A 188 5.52 -5.98 36.72
N ALA A 189 4.39 -6.70 36.68
CA ALA A 189 4.36 -8.13 36.44
C ALA A 189 4.72 -8.53 34.98
N VAL A 190 4.45 -7.65 34.02
CA VAL A 190 4.82 -7.83 32.61
C VAL A 190 6.28 -7.41 32.36
N GLU A 191 6.75 -6.34 32.99
CA GLU A 191 8.14 -5.85 32.91
C GLU A 191 9.13 -6.89 33.38
N LYS A 192 8.82 -7.64 34.45
CA LYS A 192 9.61 -8.81 34.88
C LYS A 192 9.87 -9.83 33.77
N ARG A 193 8.97 -9.92 32.78
CA ARG A 193 9.05 -10.85 31.64
C ARG A 193 9.56 -10.20 30.36
N ARG A 194 9.62 -8.86 30.30
CA ARG A 194 10.03 -8.12 29.10
C ARG A 194 11.53 -8.32 28.88
N GLY A 195 11.94 -8.63 27.65
CA GLY A 195 13.35 -8.91 27.32
C GLY A 195 13.84 -10.30 27.72
N GLN A 196 13.02 -11.14 28.36
CA GLN A 196 13.46 -12.52 28.70
C GLN A 196 13.75 -13.37 27.47
N PHE A 197 13.10 -13.09 26.32
CA PHE A 197 13.36 -13.79 25.06
C PHE A 197 14.71 -13.37 24.44
N GLU A 198 15.00 -12.07 24.37
CA GLU A 198 16.30 -11.55 23.91
C GLU A 198 17.43 -12.00 24.85
N ALA A 199 17.27 -11.85 26.17
CA ALA A 199 18.24 -12.33 27.15
C ALA A 199 18.39 -13.87 27.15
N ARG A 200 17.38 -14.62 26.69
CA ARG A 200 17.51 -16.06 26.47
C ARG A 200 18.29 -16.34 25.18
N TRP A 201 18.02 -15.61 24.09
CA TRP A 201 18.79 -15.70 22.85
C TRP A 201 20.25 -15.35 23.06
N GLU A 202 20.56 -14.29 23.80
CA GLU A 202 21.93 -13.93 24.16
C GLU A 202 22.61 -15.03 24.97
N ARG A 203 21.90 -15.67 25.91
CA ARG A 203 22.42 -16.82 26.66
C ARG A 203 22.62 -18.06 25.78
N TYR A 204 21.77 -18.30 24.79
CA TYR A 204 22.00 -19.33 23.77
C TYR A 204 23.23 -19.01 22.91
N ALA A 205 23.34 -17.76 22.43
CA ALA A 205 24.46 -17.31 21.61
C ALA A 205 25.79 -17.34 22.39
N SER A 206 25.77 -17.06 23.69
CA SER A 206 26.93 -17.14 24.58
C SER A 206 27.19 -18.55 25.12
N GLY A 207 26.39 -19.55 24.75
CA GLY A 207 26.52 -20.94 25.21
C GLY A 207 26.26 -21.16 26.71
N LEU A 208 25.56 -20.23 27.39
CA LEU A 208 25.21 -20.33 28.81
C LEU A 208 23.97 -21.20 29.07
N GLU A 209 23.10 -21.37 28.08
CA GLU A 209 21.97 -22.31 28.15
C GLU A 209 22.43 -23.70 27.68
N PRO A 210 21.98 -24.79 28.36
CA PRO A 210 22.34 -26.15 28.00
C PRO A 210 21.87 -26.49 26.58
N SER A 211 22.66 -27.31 25.88
CA SER A 211 22.33 -27.74 24.51
C SER A 211 21.04 -28.57 24.50
N GLU A 212 20.41 -28.70 23.32
CA GLU A 212 19.21 -29.54 23.17
C GLU A 212 19.45 -31.00 23.60
N GLU A 213 20.68 -31.49 23.45
CA GLU A 213 21.11 -32.83 23.83
C GLU A 213 21.24 -32.96 25.36
N GLU A 214 21.86 -31.98 26.02
CA GLU A 214 21.96 -31.92 27.49
C GLU A 214 20.59 -31.79 28.17
N LEU A 215 19.64 -31.09 27.54
CA LEU A 215 18.26 -31.00 28.03
C LEU A 215 17.54 -32.35 27.91
N LYS A 216 17.72 -33.07 26.81
CA LYS A 216 17.15 -34.42 26.64
C LYS A 216 17.70 -35.41 27.67
N GLU A 217 18.98 -35.31 28.02
CA GLU A 217 19.59 -36.12 29.09
C GLU A 217 19.10 -35.74 30.49
N ARG A 218 18.94 -34.43 30.78
CA ARG A 218 18.42 -33.96 32.08
C ARG A 218 16.96 -34.33 32.31
N PHE A 219 16.16 -34.38 31.24
CA PHE A 219 14.74 -34.69 31.29
C PHE A 219 14.43 -36.15 30.92
N VAL A 220 15.37 -37.09 31.15
CA VAL A 220 15.04 -38.52 31.08
C VAL A 220 14.05 -38.83 32.22
N PRO A 221 12.79 -39.21 31.92
CA PRO A 221 11.84 -39.57 32.96
C PRO A 221 12.36 -40.79 33.71
N LYS A 222 12.41 -40.72 35.05
CA LYS A 222 12.86 -41.84 35.89
C LYS A 222 12.05 -43.10 35.53
N PRO A 223 12.69 -44.27 35.40
CA PRO A 223 11.95 -45.50 35.12
C PRO A 223 10.89 -45.69 36.20
N LYS A 224 9.67 -46.01 35.79
CA LYS A 224 8.61 -46.39 36.72
C LYS A 224 9.04 -47.73 37.32
N ASN A 225 9.33 -47.75 38.61
CA ASN A 225 9.57 -49.00 39.33
C ASN A 225 8.27 -49.82 39.27
N ASN A 226 8.39 -51.08 38.82
CA ASN A 226 7.31 -52.08 38.86
C ASN A 226 6.96 -52.46 40.30
#